data_AF-Q7P9H7-F1
#
_entry.id   AF-Q7P9H7-F1
#
_cell.length_a   1.000
_cell.length_b   1.000
_cell.length_c   1.000
_cell.angle_alpha   90.00
_cell.angle_beta   90.00
_cell.angle_gamma   90.00
#
_symmetry.space_group_name_H-M   'P 1'
#
loop_
_entity.id
_entity.type
_entity.pdbx_description
1 polymer ?
#
loop_
_entity_poly.entity_id
_entity_poly.type
_entity_poly.pdbx_seq_one_letter_code
_entity_poly.pdbx_strand_id
1 'polypeptide(L)'
;MPYLLPTIITTLLILLALIIWFYVKTQTLRTQLQFLSEQNLEISNNNQLLNQEKIGYLQKIEQLQCKIEYQAQTIKDSEKIREESFSSAKAALFDLGQDLSKQLIEIHKMENTAARELAEKNIATASGKFNSEFERLITMVGALNKDIEQSKGTVDLIKQSLLSPIGAGLLAEITLENILKSSGLRPNLDFIMQYGLTTLDSGKLRPDALIFLPSGNLMVIDSKASKFLVDEQDNNMSLNKTMNYHLKSLAHKEYATNILTNLNKKDQSFNNVITLMFLPTEQAVEKVIAADPEFLQKAWGCNIFPVGPSGLMNMLSFAKFQITDHRRSENYKVIIEEVRKLLNSIGTMADYSQKIGNNLHNMVTNYDKFAASFNRNFMSRVKNIQKLGIDSGNKAMPATLERYQIVSSKSEIIEVEAENPPQIAEKL
;
A
#
# COMPACT_ATOMS: atom_id res chain seq x y z
N MET A 1 -135.09 -7.72 -27.68
CA MET A 1 -133.70 -7.22 -27.55
C MET A 1 -133.02 -7.77 -26.28
N PRO A 2 -132.56 -9.05 -26.20
CA PRO A 2 -131.91 -9.57 -24.99
C PRO A 2 -130.39 -9.85 -25.10
N TYR A 3 -129.75 -9.65 -26.26
CA TYR A 3 -128.36 -10.07 -26.51
C TYR A 3 -127.27 -8.99 -26.29
N LEU A 4 -127.62 -7.77 -25.85
CA LEU A 4 -126.66 -6.65 -25.72
C LEU A 4 -125.92 -6.58 -24.37
N LEU A 5 -126.51 -7.12 -23.30
CA LEU A 5 -125.90 -7.12 -21.96
C LEU A 5 -124.66 -8.03 -21.81
N PRO A 6 -124.66 -9.29 -22.32
CA PRO A 6 -123.50 -10.17 -22.19
C PRO A 6 -122.27 -9.66 -22.96
N THR A 7 -122.47 -9.07 -24.15
CA THR A 7 -121.37 -8.57 -24.99
C THR A 7 -120.66 -7.38 -24.32
N ILE A 8 -121.40 -6.46 -23.70
CA ILE A 8 -120.84 -5.33 -22.94
C ILE A 8 -120.03 -5.81 -21.73
N ILE A 9 -120.50 -6.84 -21.02
CA ILE A 9 -119.76 -7.40 -19.88
C ILE A 9 -118.47 -8.06 -20.34
N THR A 10 -118.49 -8.82 -21.46
CA THR A 10 -117.28 -9.46 -21.99
C THR A 10 -116.25 -8.44 -22.50
N THR A 11 -116.67 -7.37 -23.17
CA THR A 11 -115.75 -6.32 -23.63
C THR A 11 -115.14 -5.57 -22.46
N LEU A 12 -115.92 -5.29 -21.40
CA LEU A 12 -115.42 -4.65 -20.19
C LEU A 12 -114.40 -5.53 -19.43
N LEU A 13 -114.63 -6.84 -19.39
CA LEU A 13 -113.70 -7.81 -18.80
C LEU A 13 -112.38 -7.91 -19.57
N ILE A 14 -112.44 -7.91 -20.91
CA ILE A 14 -111.26 -7.88 -21.78
C ILE A 14 -110.48 -6.58 -21.58
N LEU A 15 -111.18 -5.45 -21.48
CA LEU A 15 -110.58 -4.13 -21.27
C LEU A 15 -109.92 -4.04 -19.88
N LEU A 16 -110.55 -4.61 -18.85
CA LEU A 16 -109.99 -4.71 -17.50
C LEU A 16 -108.75 -5.63 -17.47
N ALA A 17 -108.78 -6.77 -18.16
CA ALA A 17 -107.64 -7.66 -18.29
C ALA A 17 -106.46 -6.99 -19.03
N LEU A 18 -106.74 -6.20 -20.07
CA LEU A 18 -105.73 -5.40 -20.79
C LEU A 18 -105.12 -4.32 -19.90
N ILE A 19 -105.94 -3.63 -19.09
CA ILE A 19 -105.46 -2.64 -18.11
C ILE A 19 -104.54 -3.31 -17.07
N ILE A 20 -104.95 -4.46 -16.53
CA ILE A 20 -104.14 -5.22 -15.55
C ILE A 20 -102.84 -5.70 -16.19
N TRP A 21 -102.88 -6.24 -17.40
CA TRP A 21 -101.68 -6.67 -18.14
C TRP A 21 -100.75 -5.49 -18.41
N PHE A 22 -101.28 -4.34 -18.83
CA PHE A 22 -100.50 -3.13 -19.05
C PHE A 22 -99.88 -2.62 -17.74
N TYR A 23 -100.60 -2.68 -16.63
CA TYR A 23 -100.11 -2.31 -15.31
C TYR A 23 -98.98 -3.24 -14.83
N VAL A 24 -99.14 -4.56 -14.97
CA VAL A 24 -98.09 -5.53 -14.61
C VAL A 24 -96.87 -5.35 -15.51
N LYS A 25 -97.07 -5.19 -16.82
CA LYS A 25 -95.98 -5.00 -17.79
C LYS A 25 -95.19 -3.72 -17.52
N THR A 26 -95.88 -2.62 -17.20
CA THR A 26 -95.23 -1.35 -16.84
C THR A 26 -94.47 -1.46 -15.51
N GLN A 27 -94.97 -2.21 -14.53
CA GLN A 27 -94.23 -2.49 -13.29
C GLN A 27 -92.98 -3.35 -13.55
N THR A 28 -93.09 -4.43 -14.35
CA THR A 28 -91.93 -5.26 -14.69
C THR A 28 -90.86 -4.50 -15.49
N LEU A 29 -91.28 -3.58 -16.37
CA LEU A 29 -90.34 -2.72 -17.08
C LEU A 29 -89.65 -1.74 -16.13
N ARG A 30 -90.36 -1.20 -15.14
CA ARG A 30 -89.78 -0.31 -14.12
C ARG A 30 -88.74 -1.02 -13.27
N THR A 31 -89.01 -2.26 -12.83
CA THR A 31 -88.05 -3.03 -12.04
C THR A 31 -86.81 -3.39 -12.86
N GLN A 32 -86.97 -3.76 -14.13
CA GLN A 32 -85.84 -3.99 -15.03
C GLN A 32 -85.01 -2.72 -15.26
N LEU A 33 -85.65 -1.57 -15.44
CA LEU A 33 -84.97 -0.28 -15.59
C LEU A 33 -84.20 0.13 -14.34
N GLN A 34 -84.77 -0.09 -13.15
CA GLN A 34 -84.10 0.17 -11.88
C GLN A 34 -82.85 -0.71 -11.73
N PHE A 35 -82.97 -2.01 -11.99
CA PHE A 35 -81.84 -2.94 -11.93
C PHE A 35 -80.73 -2.57 -12.92
N LEU A 36 -81.08 -2.20 -14.17
CA LEU A 36 -80.13 -1.74 -15.17
C LEU A 36 -79.47 -0.41 -14.76
N SER A 37 -80.21 0.50 -14.13
CA SER A 37 -79.66 1.77 -13.65
C SER A 37 -78.68 1.57 -12.49
N GLU A 38 -78.97 0.60 -11.61
CA GLU A 38 -78.14 0.26 -10.46
C GLU A 38 -76.82 -0.41 -10.91
N GLN A 39 -76.88 -1.34 -11.87
CA GLN A 39 -75.67 -1.90 -12.48
C GLN A 39 -74.81 -0.85 -13.18
N ASN A 40 -75.43 0.09 -13.92
CA ASN A 40 -74.68 1.18 -14.55
C ASN A 40 -74.02 2.10 -13.52
N LEU A 41 -74.68 2.35 -12.39
CA LEU A 41 -74.12 3.12 -11.28
C LEU A 41 -72.91 2.40 -10.67
N GLU A 42 -73.01 1.11 -10.42
CA GLU A 42 -71.93 0.28 -9.87
C GLU A 42 -70.72 0.22 -10.81
N ILE A 43 -70.96 0.01 -12.11
CA ILE A 43 -69.91 0.05 -13.14
C ILE A 43 -69.27 1.44 -13.20
N SER A 44 -70.05 2.52 -13.10
CA SER A 44 -69.52 3.88 -13.09
C SER A 44 -68.61 4.13 -11.87
N ASN A 45 -69.03 3.69 -10.68
CA ASN A 45 -68.25 3.80 -9.46
C ASN A 45 -66.94 2.99 -9.54
N ASN A 46 -66.98 1.76 -10.06
CA ASN A 46 -65.78 0.95 -10.25
C ASN A 46 -64.80 1.59 -11.25
N ASN A 47 -65.32 2.19 -12.33
CA ASN A 47 -64.48 2.94 -13.27
C ASN A 47 -63.86 4.19 -12.62
N GLN A 48 -64.59 4.88 -11.74
CA GLN A 48 -64.03 6.01 -10.98
C GLN A 48 -62.93 5.57 -10.00
N LEU A 49 -63.14 4.46 -9.29
CA LEU A 49 -62.17 3.90 -8.35
C LEU A 49 -60.88 3.46 -9.09
N LEU A 50 -61.02 2.74 -10.20
CA LEU A 50 -59.90 2.30 -11.02
C LEU A 50 -59.10 3.49 -11.59
N ASN A 51 -59.79 4.57 -11.96
CA ASN A 51 -59.13 5.80 -12.41
C ASN A 51 -58.36 6.50 -11.27
N GLN A 52 -58.88 6.48 -10.04
CA GLN A 52 -58.16 7.01 -8.87
C GLN A 52 -56.90 6.20 -8.57
N GLU A 53 -56.97 4.86 -8.63
CA GLU A 53 -55.80 4.00 -8.45
C GLU A 53 -54.73 4.25 -9.53
N LYS A 54 -55.15 4.39 -10.79
CA LYS A 54 -54.25 4.69 -11.91
C LYS A 54 -53.50 6.01 -11.71
N ILE A 55 -54.18 7.03 -11.20
CA ILE A 55 -53.55 8.33 -10.87
C ILE A 55 -52.50 8.14 -9.76
N GLY A 56 -52.79 7.34 -8.74
CA GLY A 56 -51.82 7.01 -7.68
C GLY A 56 -50.57 6.28 -8.21
N TYR A 57 -50.73 5.33 -9.14
CA TYR A 57 -49.59 4.67 -9.78
C TYR A 57 -48.76 5.63 -10.64
N LEU A 58 -49.40 6.53 -11.39
CA LEU A 58 -48.69 7.53 -12.19
C LEU A 58 -47.84 8.47 -11.32
N GLN A 59 -48.38 8.98 -10.21
CA GLN A 59 -47.63 9.80 -9.27
C GLN A 59 -46.43 9.06 -8.68
N LYS A 60 -46.58 7.76 -8.40
CA LYS A 60 -45.48 6.95 -7.86
C LYS A 60 -44.38 6.70 -8.88
N ILE A 61 -44.73 6.51 -10.15
CA ILE A 61 -43.76 6.39 -11.25
C ILE A 61 -42.99 7.70 -11.43
N GLU A 62 -43.67 8.84 -11.38
CA GLU A 62 -43.05 10.16 -11.51
C GLU A 62 -42.08 10.45 -10.35
N GLN A 63 -42.46 10.10 -9.11
CA GLN A 63 -41.56 10.18 -7.95
C GLN A 63 -40.32 9.30 -8.10
N LEU A 64 -40.47 8.09 -8.65
CA LEU A 64 -39.34 7.20 -8.90
C LEU A 64 -38.42 7.74 -9.99
N GLN A 65 -38.96 8.30 -11.07
CA GLN A 65 -38.17 8.95 -12.12
C GLN A 65 -37.37 10.14 -11.56
N CYS A 66 -38.01 11.02 -10.79
CA CYS A 66 -37.35 12.14 -10.14
C CYS A 66 -36.22 11.69 -9.21
N LYS A 67 -36.43 10.58 -8.47
CA LYS A 67 -35.39 10.02 -7.58
C LYS A 67 -34.21 9.43 -8.36
N ILE A 68 -34.46 8.79 -9.51
CA ILE A 68 -33.42 8.26 -10.40
C ILE A 68 -32.61 9.41 -11.02
N GLU A 69 -33.27 10.46 -11.51
CA GLU A 69 -32.57 11.64 -12.05
C GLU A 69 -31.72 12.34 -10.99
N TYR A 70 -32.26 12.51 -9.79
CA TYR A 70 -31.51 13.06 -8.66
C TYR A 70 -30.27 12.22 -8.34
N GLN A 71 -30.40 10.89 -8.27
CA GLN A 71 -29.26 10.00 -8.05
C GLN A 71 -28.23 10.07 -9.17
N ALA A 72 -28.65 10.11 -10.43
CA ALA A 72 -27.74 10.25 -11.57
C ALA A 72 -26.96 11.57 -11.53
N GLN A 73 -27.63 12.67 -11.15
CA GLN A 73 -26.99 13.97 -10.97
C GLN A 73 -25.96 13.92 -9.82
N THR A 74 -26.32 13.30 -8.70
CA THR A 74 -25.45 13.17 -7.52
C THR A 74 -24.19 12.35 -7.84
N ILE A 75 -24.32 11.30 -8.67
CA ILE A 75 -23.19 10.48 -9.14
C ILE A 75 -22.26 11.34 -10.01
N LYS A 76 -22.81 12.13 -10.93
CA LYS A 76 -22.03 13.00 -11.82
C LYS A 76 -21.28 14.09 -11.04
N ASP A 77 -21.92 14.67 -10.04
CA ASP A 77 -21.29 15.65 -9.15
C ASP A 77 -20.20 14.99 -8.29
N SER A 78 -20.43 13.76 -7.81
CA SER A 78 -19.43 12.99 -7.06
C SER A 78 -18.23 12.60 -7.92
N GLU A 79 -18.44 12.23 -9.18
CA GLU A 79 -17.35 11.96 -10.13
C GLU A 79 -16.49 13.21 -10.37
N LYS A 80 -17.14 14.37 -10.54
CA LYS A 80 -16.45 15.65 -10.73
C LYS A 80 -15.66 16.05 -9.47
N ILE A 81 -16.27 15.96 -8.29
CA ILE A 81 -15.61 16.24 -7.01
C ILE A 81 -14.44 15.28 -6.80
N ARG A 82 -14.58 14.01 -7.18
CA ARG A 82 -13.50 13.01 -7.10
C ARG A 82 -12.34 13.35 -8.02
N GLU A 83 -12.60 13.79 -9.25
CA GLU A 83 -11.58 14.18 -10.22
C GLU A 83 -10.85 15.46 -9.78
N GLU A 84 -11.59 16.45 -9.27
CA GLU A 84 -11.03 17.66 -8.68
C GLU A 84 -10.21 17.35 -7.41
N SER A 85 -10.74 16.52 -6.50
CA SER A 85 -10.04 16.10 -5.28
C SER A 85 -8.80 15.26 -5.59
N PHE A 86 -8.84 14.43 -6.63
CA PHE A 86 -7.68 13.65 -7.09
C PHE A 86 -6.62 14.55 -7.71
N SER A 87 -7.02 15.55 -8.49
CA SER A 87 -6.12 16.58 -9.03
C SER A 87 -5.48 17.42 -7.92
N SER A 88 -6.28 17.84 -6.93
CA SER A 88 -5.80 18.58 -5.76
C SER A 88 -4.93 17.72 -4.85
N ALA A 89 -5.24 16.45 -4.65
CA ALA A 89 -4.38 15.52 -3.91
C ALA A 89 -3.07 15.28 -4.66
N LYS A 90 -3.11 15.15 -5.99
CA LYS A 90 -1.90 15.08 -6.83
C LYS A 90 -1.07 16.36 -6.70
N ALA A 91 -1.68 17.53 -6.72
CA ALA A 91 -1.01 18.81 -6.53
C ALA A 91 -0.42 18.96 -5.12
N ALA A 92 -1.19 18.64 -4.06
CA ALA A 92 -0.74 18.72 -2.67
C ALA A 92 0.37 17.70 -2.36
N LEU A 93 0.30 16.49 -2.92
CA LEU A 93 1.36 15.49 -2.80
C LEU A 93 2.59 15.88 -3.62
N PHE A 94 2.41 16.54 -4.76
CA PHE A 94 3.50 17.10 -5.55
C PHE A 94 4.18 18.26 -4.80
N ASP A 95 3.42 19.15 -4.18
CA ASP A 95 3.93 20.23 -3.34
C ASP A 95 4.63 19.69 -2.10
N LEU A 96 4.07 18.67 -1.44
CA LEU A 96 4.69 18.02 -0.29
C LEU A 96 5.96 17.24 -0.68
N GLY A 97 5.96 16.61 -1.85
CA GLY A 97 7.15 16.00 -2.45
C GLY A 97 8.21 17.04 -2.83
N GLN A 98 7.78 18.22 -3.28
CA GLN A 98 8.67 19.34 -3.59
C GLN A 98 9.21 19.99 -2.32
N ASP A 99 8.42 20.10 -1.26
CA ASP A 99 8.85 20.64 0.04
C ASP A 99 9.71 19.65 0.83
N LEU A 100 9.44 18.34 0.74
CA LEU A 100 10.36 17.30 1.24
C LEU A 100 11.65 17.30 0.42
N SER A 101 11.58 17.50 -0.89
CA SER A 101 12.75 17.70 -1.74
C SER A 101 13.53 18.95 -1.34
N LYS A 102 12.85 20.08 -1.05
CA LYS A 102 13.47 21.30 -0.50
C LYS A 102 14.05 21.07 0.89
N GLN A 103 13.38 20.34 1.78
CA GLN A 103 13.90 19.99 3.11
C GLN A 103 15.10 19.05 3.01
N LEU A 104 15.12 18.12 2.06
CA LEU A 104 16.29 17.31 1.72
C LEU A 104 17.43 18.18 1.18
N ILE A 105 17.12 19.17 0.34
CA ILE A 105 18.08 20.17 -0.15
C ILE A 105 18.60 21.03 1.01
N GLU A 106 17.77 21.37 1.99
CA GLU A 106 18.12 22.23 3.13
C GLU A 106 18.93 21.49 4.20
N ILE A 107 18.60 20.23 4.48
CA ILE A 107 19.37 19.30 5.33
C ILE A 107 20.79 19.08 4.77
N HIS A 108 20.96 19.14 3.44
CA HIS A 108 22.27 19.01 2.78
C HIS A 108 22.95 20.35 2.44
N LYS A 109 22.31 21.49 2.71
CA LYS A 109 22.90 22.84 2.48
C LYS A 109 23.89 23.25 3.56
N MET A 110 24.15 22.40 4.56
CA MET A 110 25.04 22.68 5.69
C MET A 110 26.51 22.32 5.47
N GLU A 111 26.97 21.76 4.34
CA GLU A 111 28.41 21.54 4.18
C GLU A 111 28.90 21.49 2.72
N ASN A 112 29.78 22.47 2.42
CA ASN A 112 30.74 22.59 1.32
C ASN A 112 30.27 22.64 -0.16
N THR A 113 30.79 23.67 -0.84
CA THR A 113 30.50 24.09 -2.22
C THR A 113 31.01 23.17 -3.33
N ALA A 114 31.70 22.08 -3.00
CA ALA A 114 32.17 21.10 -3.97
C ALA A 114 31.25 19.88 -4.14
N ALA A 115 30.30 19.67 -3.21
CA ALA A 115 29.26 18.66 -3.33
C ALA A 115 28.21 18.97 -4.43
N ARG A 116 28.26 20.15 -5.07
CA ARG A 116 27.22 20.62 -6.00
C ARG A 116 27.13 19.80 -7.29
N GLU A 117 28.23 19.39 -7.90
CA GLU A 117 28.19 18.61 -9.16
C GLU A 117 27.79 17.14 -8.93
N LEU A 118 28.27 16.54 -7.84
CA LEU A 118 27.93 15.16 -7.47
C LEU A 118 26.52 15.08 -6.89
N ALA A 119 26.09 16.08 -6.11
CA ALA A 119 24.73 16.20 -5.64
C ALA A 119 23.77 16.53 -6.79
N GLU A 120 24.06 17.44 -7.72
CA GLU A 120 23.15 17.68 -8.86
C GLU A 120 22.98 16.44 -9.75
N LYS A 121 24.04 15.66 -9.97
CA LYS A 121 23.98 14.43 -10.75
C LYS A 121 23.29 13.28 -9.99
N ASN A 122 23.53 13.16 -8.68
CA ASN A 122 22.85 12.18 -7.83
C ASN A 122 21.40 12.59 -7.50
N ILE A 123 21.08 13.87 -7.41
CA ILE A 123 19.74 14.44 -7.22
C ILE A 123 18.94 14.32 -8.51
N ALA A 124 19.52 14.61 -9.68
CA ALA A 124 18.84 14.40 -10.96
C ALA A 124 18.56 12.90 -11.22
N THR A 125 19.49 12.02 -10.84
CA THR A 125 19.30 10.57 -11.00
C THR A 125 18.44 9.95 -9.89
N ALA A 126 18.49 10.45 -8.65
CA ALA A 126 17.63 9.98 -7.55
C ALA A 126 16.21 10.53 -7.66
N SER A 127 16.02 11.82 -7.95
CA SER A 127 14.69 12.39 -8.26
C SER A 127 14.15 11.84 -9.58
N GLY A 128 15.00 11.58 -10.57
CA GLY A 128 14.60 10.91 -11.81
C GLY A 128 14.15 9.47 -11.59
N LYS A 129 14.91 8.69 -10.79
CA LYS A 129 14.54 7.31 -10.41
C LYS A 129 13.33 7.28 -9.48
N PHE A 130 13.24 8.21 -8.54
CA PHE A 130 12.09 8.36 -7.65
C PHE A 130 10.85 8.71 -8.46
N ASN A 131 10.90 9.72 -9.34
CA ASN A 131 9.79 10.06 -10.23
C ASN A 131 9.44 8.90 -11.18
N SER A 132 10.42 8.16 -11.72
CA SER A 132 10.11 7.01 -12.59
C SER A 132 9.46 5.86 -11.83
N GLU A 133 9.93 5.56 -10.60
CA GLU A 133 9.33 4.52 -9.75
C GLU A 133 7.97 4.99 -9.18
N PHE A 134 7.83 6.28 -8.89
CA PHE A 134 6.59 6.91 -8.46
C PHE A 134 5.54 6.94 -9.58
N GLU A 135 5.91 7.31 -10.81
CA GLU A 135 5.07 7.17 -12.00
C GLU A 135 4.69 5.70 -12.23
N ARG A 136 5.63 4.77 -12.04
CA ARG A 136 5.34 3.33 -12.13
C ARG A 136 4.34 2.88 -11.06
N LEU A 137 4.46 3.37 -9.83
CA LEU A 137 3.54 3.11 -8.74
C LEU A 137 2.16 3.73 -9.00
N ILE A 138 2.09 4.97 -9.51
CA ILE A 138 0.83 5.62 -9.93
C ILE A 138 0.18 4.85 -11.09
N THR A 139 0.98 4.37 -12.04
CA THR A 139 0.48 3.57 -13.17
C THR A 139 0.01 2.20 -12.72
N MET A 140 0.68 1.59 -11.73
CA MET A 140 0.30 0.29 -11.16
C MET A 140 -0.95 0.40 -10.27
N VAL A 141 -1.06 1.46 -9.47
CA VAL A 141 -2.26 1.82 -8.72
C VAL A 141 -3.42 2.17 -9.66
N GLY A 142 -3.15 2.86 -10.77
CA GLY A 142 -4.12 3.13 -11.84
C GLY A 142 -4.57 1.87 -12.59
N ALA A 143 -3.67 0.92 -12.84
CA ALA A 143 -3.99 -0.37 -13.46
C ALA A 143 -4.80 -1.27 -12.51
N LEU A 144 -4.48 -1.29 -11.22
CA LEU A 144 -5.26 -1.98 -10.19
C LEU A 144 -6.65 -1.38 -10.03
N ASN A 145 -6.80 -0.05 -10.15
CA ASN A 145 -8.12 0.60 -10.18
C ASN A 145 -8.95 0.17 -11.41
N LYS A 146 -8.30 -0.09 -12.55
CA LYS A 146 -8.96 -0.59 -13.76
C LYS A 146 -9.41 -2.05 -13.63
N ASP A 147 -8.64 -2.87 -12.91
CA ASP A 147 -9.02 -4.24 -12.53
C ASP A 147 -10.18 -4.24 -11.51
N ILE A 148 -10.26 -3.25 -10.63
CA ILE A 148 -11.40 -3.04 -9.72
C ILE A 148 -12.65 -2.59 -10.50
N GLU A 149 -12.51 -1.81 -11.57
CA GLU A 149 -13.61 -1.36 -12.42
C GLU A 149 -14.18 -2.48 -13.32
N GLN A 150 -13.33 -3.42 -13.77
CA GLN A 150 -13.74 -4.67 -14.43
C GLN A 150 -14.43 -5.67 -13.50
N SER A 151 -14.47 -5.41 -12.20
CA SER A 151 -15.01 -6.30 -11.16
C SER A 151 -16.54 -6.21 -10.97
N LYS A 152 -17.33 -5.64 -11.88
CA LYS A 152 -18.80 -5.63 -11.73
C LYS A 152 -19.41 -7.05 -11.65
N GLY A 153 -18.85 -8.03 -12.35
CA GLY A 153 -19.29 -9.43 -12.27
C GLY A 153 -18.83 -10.17 -11.02
N THR A 154 -17.69 -9.79 -10.44
CA THR A 154 -17.17 -10.36 -9.19
C THR A 154 -17.90 -9.76 -7.97
N VAL A 155 -18.37 -8.51 -8.07
CA VAL A 155 -19.13 -7.82 -7.02
C VAL A 155 -20.44 -8.54 -6.67
N ASP A 156 -21.12 -9.16 -7.63
CA ASP A 156 -22.38 -9.91 -7.36
C ASP A 156 -22.12 -11.25 -6.65
N LEU A 157 -21.05 -11.97 -7.03
CA LEU A 157 -20.59 -13.19 -6.35
C LEU A 157 -20.05 -12.87 -4.94
N ILE A 158 -19.35 -11.75 -4.78
CA ILE A 158 -18.87 -11.23 -3.50
C ILE A 158 -20.06 -10.79 -2.62
N LYS A 159 -21.05 -10.06 -3.17
CA LYS A 159 -22.28 -9.70 -2.46
C LYS A 159 -22.97 -10.94 -1.91
N GLN A 160 -23.07 -12.02 -2.69
CA GLN A 160 -23.68 -13.28 -2.25
C GLN A 160 -22.89 -13.98 -1.13
N SER A 161 -21.56 -13.93 -1.15
CA SER A 161 -20.69 -14.49 -0.11
C SER A 161 -20.70 -13.67 1.19
N LEU A 162 -20.84 -12.34 1.08
CA LEU A 162 -20.91 -11.38 2.20
C LEU A 162 -22.23 -11.43 2.99
N LEU A 163 -23.27 -12.11 2.49
CA LEU A 163 -24.56 -12.26 3.20
C LEU A 163 -24.47 -13.15 4.45
N SER A 164 -23.40 -13.96 4.58
CA SER A 164 -23.12 -14.74 5.79
C SER A 164 -21.97 -14.12 6.60
N PRO A 165 -22.07 -14.00 7.94
CA PRO A 165 -20.99 -13.46 8.78
C PRO A 165 -19.68 -14.24 8.65
N ILE A 166 -19.76 -15.55 8.40
CA ILE A 166 -18.61 -16.45 8.23
C ILE A 166 -17.93 -16.22 6.88
N GLY A 167 -18.70 -16.11 5.79
CA GLY A 167 -18.18 -15.84 4.45
C GLY A 167 -17.55 -14.46 4.32
N ALA A 168 -18.11 -13.45 5.00
CA ALA A 168 -17.54 -12.10 5.02
C ALA A 168 -16.18 -12.02 5.73
N GLY A 169 -16.01 -12.76 6.83
CA GLY A 169 -14.72 -12.87 7.53
C GLY A 169 -13.65 -13.54 6.65
N LEU A 170 -13.99 -14.67 6.02
CA LEU A 170 -13.07 -15.40 5.15
C LEU A 170 -12.65 -14.58 3.92
N LEU A 171 -13.58 -13.83 3.32
CA LEU A 171 -13.26 -12.98 2.18
C LEU A 171 -12.32 -11.82 2.59
N ALA A 172 -12.60 -11.16 3.71
CA ALA A 172 -11.73 -10.10 4.22
C ALA A 172 -10.31 -10.62 4.49
N GLU A 173 -10.19 -11.86 4.98
CA GLU A 173 -8.91 -12.52 5.18
C GLU A 173 -8.16 -12.81 3.87
N ILE A 174 -8.85 -13.37 2.87
CA ILE A 174 -8.26 -13.63 1.54
C ILE A 174 -7.81 -12.31 0.89
N THR A 175 -8.63 -11.26 0.98
CA THR A 175 -8.29 -9.94 0.46
C THR A 175 -7.05 -9.37 1.17
N LEU A 176 -7.00 -9.45 2.50
CA LEU A 176 -5.85 -9.02 3.29
C LEU A 176 -4.57 -9.77 2.90
N GLU A 177 -4.65 -11.09 2.78
CA GLU A 177 -3.51 -11.94 2.39
C GLU A 177 -2.99 -11.58 1.00
N ASN A 178 -3.90 -11.35 0.04
CA ASN A 178 -3.54 -10.94 -1.32
C ASN A 178 -2.86 -9.56 -1.33
N ILE A 179 -3.38 -8.59 -0.56
CA ILE A 179 -2.78 -7.27 -0.43
C ILE A 179 -1.36 -7.38 0.15
N LEU A 180 -1.17 -8.13 1.24
CA LEU A 180 0.14 -8.36 1.84
C LEU A 180 1.14 -8.99 0.86
N LYS A 181 0.73 -10.03 0.12
CA LYS A 181 1.56 -10.67 -0.91
C LYS A 181 1.93 -9.69 -2.04
N SER A 182 0.97 -8.92 -2.53
CA SER A 182 1.18 -7.96 -3.63
C SER A 182 2.01 -6.73 -3.23
N SER A 183 1.99 -6.34 -1.95
CA SER A 183 2.87 -5.27 -1.43
C SER A 183 4.36 -5.62 -1.56
N GLY A 184 4.67 -6.91 -1.74
CA GLY A 184 6.01 -7.44 -1.89
C GLY A 184 6.82 -7.44 -0.60
N LEU A 185 6.12 -7.49 0.54
CA LEU A 185 6.66 -7.92 1.83
C LEU A 185 6.87 -9.44 1.80
N ARG A 186 7.88 -9.93 2.52
CA ARG A 186 8.21 -11.36 2.55
C ARG A 186 7.50 -12.06 3.70
N PRO A 187 6.76 -13.16 3.44
CA PRO A 187 6.09 -13.91 4.49
C PRO A 187 7.12 -14.55 5.44
N ASN A 188 6.76 -14.65 6.71
CA ASN A 188 7.57 -15.19 7.82
C ASN A 188 8.86 -14.41 8.13
N LEU A 189 9.09 -13.26 7.47
CA LEU A 189 10.28 -12.45 7.68
C LEU A 189 9.91 -10.99 7.90
N ASP A 190 9.16 -10.41 6.96
CA ASP A 190 8.65 -9.03 7.10
C ASP A 190 7.27 -9.02 7.77
N PHE A 191 6.44 -10.04 7.51
CA PHE A 191 5.13 -10.19 8.13
C PHE A 191 4.78 -11.64 8.49
N ILE A 192 3.88 -11.80 9.46
CA ILE A 192 3.33 -13.09 9.90
C ILE A 192 1.81 -13.00 9.92
N MET A 193 1.15 -13.94 9.23
CA MET A 193 -0.31 -14.06 9.25
C MET A 193 -0.78 -14.83 10.48
N GLN A 194 -1.97 -14.47 10.96
CA GLN A 194 -2.74 -15.25 11.91
C GLN A 194 -1.97 -15.68 13.17
N TYR A 195 -1.12 -14.80 13.70
CA TYR A 195 -0.24 -15.12 14.82
C TYR A 195 -1.06 -15.41 16.09
N GLY A 196 -1.13 -16.67 16.50
CA GLY A 196 -1.87 -17.09 17.68
C GLY A 196 -1.11 -16.70 18.95
N LEU A 197 -1.56 -15.67 19.65
CA LEU A 197 -1.04 -15.36 20.99
C LEU A 197 -1.75 -16.25 22.00
N THR A 198 -0.99 -17.03 22.75
CA THR A 198 -1.53 -17.80 23.87
C THR A 198 -1.49 -16.89 25.09
N THR A 199 -2.64 -16.34 25.47
CA THR A 199 -2.82 -15.54 26.67
C THR A 199 -3.17 -16.45 27.86
N LEU A 200 -2.64 -16.12 29.05
CA LEU A 200 -2.85 -16.89 30.29
C LEU A 200 -4.29 -16.78 30.84
N ASP A 201 -5.04 -15.74 30.46
CA ASP A 201 -6.45 -15.55 30.82
C ASP A 201 -7.37 -15.57 29.58
N SER A 202 -8.17 -16.63 29.49
CA SER A 202 -9.47 -16.80 28.81
C SER A 202 -9.81 -16.03 27.51
N GLY A 203 -8.87 -15.83 26.59
CA GLY A 203 -9.22 -15.39 25.23
C GLY A 203 -8.02 -15.31 24.31
N LYS A 204 -7.97 -16.16 23.27
CA LYS A 204 -6.95 -16.08 22.21
C LYS A 204 -7.01 -14.71 21.54
N LEU A 205 -6.03 -13.85 21.84
CA LEU A 205 -5.82 -12.62 21.11
C LEU A 205 -5.11 -12.99 19.79
N ARG A 206 -5.84 -13.00 18.67
CA ARG A 206 -5.26 -13.35 17.37
C ARG A 206 -5.40 -12.16 16.43
N PRO A 207 -4.35 -11.34 16.25
CA PRO A 207 -4.32 -10.39 15.14
C PRO A 207 -4.29 -11.15 13.81
N ASP A 208 -4.85 -10.54 12.77
CA ASP A 208 -4.92 -11.16 11.44
C ASP A 208 -3.58 -11.12 10.73
N ALA A 209 -2.81 -10.04 10.92
CA ALA A 209 -1.41 -9.98 10.50
C ALA A 209 -0.55 -9.11 11.43
N LEU A 210 0.74 -9.44 11.49
CA LEU A 210 1.78 -8.68 12.17
C LEU A 210 2.88 -8.36 11.19
N ILE A 211 3.36 -7.12 11.19
CA ILE A 211 4.46 -6.64 10.34
C ILE A 211 5.52 -6.02 11.23
N PHE A 212 6.76 -6.50 11.08
CA PHE A 212 7.90 -5.99 11.82
C PHE A 212 8.56 -4.86 11.05
N LEU A 213 8.53 -3.67 11.63
CA LEU A 213 9.14 -2.48 11.06
C LEU A 213 10.53 -2.26 11.68
N PRO A 214 11.42 -1.53 10.99
CA PRO A 214 12.71 -1.11 11.53
C PRO A 214 12.58 -0.32 12.85
N SER A 215 13.69 -0.25 13.58
CA SER A 215 13.79 0.48 14.85
C SER A 215 12.84 -0.03 15.94
N GLY A 216 12.52 -1.33 15.92
CA GLY A 216 11.68 -1.95 16.94
C GLY A 216 10.22 -1.48 16.91
N ASN A 217 9.73 -1.02 15.76
CA ASN A 217 8.33 -0.66 15.58
C ASN A 217 7.52 -1.89 15.14
N LEU A 218 6.26 -1.93 15.53
CA LEU A 218 5.34 -3.02 15.19
C LEU A 218 4.09 -2.45 14.54
N MET A 219 3.68 -3.05 13.43
CA MET A 219 2.39 -2.78 12.80
C MET A 219 1.51 -4.02 12.92
N VAL A 220 0.33 -3.84 13.51
CA VAL A 220 -0.68 -4.89 13.75
C VAL A 220 -1.85 -4.64 12.81
N ILE A 221 -2.39 -5.68 12.19
CA ILE A 221 -3.59 -5.58 11.34
C ILE A 221 -4.69 -6.45 11.93
N ASP A 222 -5.87 -5.86 12.13
CA ASP A 222 -7.11 -6.53 12.52
C ASP A 222 -8.18 -6.19 11.48
N SER A 223 -8.67 -7.22 10.78
CA SER A 223 -9.70 -7.09 9.75
C SER A 223 -11.09 -7.16 10.38
N LYS A 224 -11.94 -6.19 10.04
CA LYS A 224 -13.33 -6.19 10.48
C LYS A 224 -14.28 -6.32 9.30
N ALA A 225 -14.78 -7.54 9.11
CA ALA A 225 -15.95 -7.81 8.29
C ALA A 225 -17.21 -7.75 9.18
N SER A 226 -18.06 -6.75 8.97
CA SER A 226 -19.36 -6.63 9.65
C SER A 226 -20.46 -6.55 8.60
N LYS A 227 -21.59 -7.25 8.84
CA LYS A 227 -22.76 -7.20 7.96
C LYS A 227 -23.27 -5.76 7.75
N PHE A 228 -23.17 -4.93 8.80
CA PHE A 228 -23.55 -3.51 8.76
C PHE A 228 -22.67 -2.63 7.85
N LEU A 229 -21.51 -3.12 7.42
CA LEU A 229 -20.66 -2.42 6.44
C LEU A 229 -21.13 -2.71 5.01
N VAL A 230 -21.75 -3.88 4.80
CA VAL A 230 -22.13 -4.40 3.48
C VAL A 230 -23.55 -4.00 3.09
N ASP A 231 -24.51 -4.04 4.02
CA ASP A 231 -25.89 -3.69 3.71
C ASP A 231 -26.07 -2.20 3.38
N GLU A 232 -26.84 -1.91 2.34
CA GLU A 232 -27.20 -0.54 1.92
C GLU A 232 -28.44 0.00 2.66
N GLN A 233 -29.20 -0.86 3.35
CA GLN A 233 -30.52 -0.53 3.88
C GLN A 233 -30.59 -0.21 5.38
N ASP A 234 -29.48 -0.09 6.12
CA ASP A 234 -29.54 -0.08 7.58
C ASP A 234 -28.99 1.17 8.31
N ASN A 235 -29.60 1.38 9.48
CA ASN A 235 -29.59 2.55 10.36
C ASN A 235 -28.17 2.97 10.83
N ASN A 236 -27.70 4.16 10.41
CA ASN A 236 -26.40 4.77 10.79
C ASN A 236 -26.11 4.71 12.30
N MET A 237 -27.14 4.77 13.14
CA MET A 237 -27.00 4.72 14.59
C MET A 237 -26.49 3.36 15.10
N SER A 238 -26.89 2.26 14.46
CA SER A 238 -26.43 0.90 14.80
C SER A 238 -24.99 0.66 14.34
N LEU A 239 -24.62 1.19 13.18
CA LEU A 239 -23.25 1.13 12.66
C LEU A 239 -22.28 1.91 13.56
N ASN A 240 -22.63 3.15 13.94
CA ASN A 240 -21.84 3.98 14.84
C ASN A 240 -21.55 3.27 16.17
N LYS A 241 -22.58 2.73 16.84
CA LYS A 241 -22.41 1.99 18.11
C LYS A 241 -21.51 0.78 17.96
N THR A 242 -21.72 -0.02 16.91
CA THR A 242 -20.93 -1.24 16.66
C THR A 242 -19.46 -0.91 16.40
N MET A 243 -19.20 0.14 15.61
CA MET A 243 -17.85 0.54 15.24
C MET A 243 -17.08 1.15 16.41
N ASN A 244 -17.73 2.02 17.19
CA ASN A 244 -17.14 2.58 18.41
C ASN A 244 -16.88 1.50 19.47
N TYR A 245 -17.73 0.47 19.58
CA TYR A 245 -17.46 -0.67 20.46
C TYR A 245 -16.23 -1.46 19.98
N HIS A 246 -16.10 -1.71 18.68
CA HIS A 246 -14.95 -2.40 18.13
C HIS A 246 -13.66 -1.59 18.30
N LEU A 247 -13.70 -0.27 18.06
CA LEU A 247 -12.58 0.62 18.30
C LEU A 247 -12.10 0.56 19.76
N LYS A 248 -13.04 0.63 20.71
CA LYS A 248 -12.73 0.47 22.14
C LYS A 248 -12.13 -0.90 22.42
N SER A 249 -12.67 -1.97 21.84
CA SER A 249 -12.12 -3.31 22.00
C SER A 249 -10.66 -3.34 21.52
N LEU A 250 -10.37 -2.85 20.30
CA LEU A 250 -9.00 -2.79 19.76
C LEU A 250 -8.07 -1.97 20.63
N ALA A 251 -8.51 -0.83 21.15
CA ALA A 251 -7.71 0.02 22.02
C ALA A 251 -7.35 -0.66 23.35
N HIS A 252 -8.20 -1.56 23.86
CA HIS A 252 -7.92 -2.34 25.07
C HIS A 252 -7.12 -3.62 24.81
N LYS A 253 -6.93 -4.02 23.54
CA LYS A 253 -6.12 -5.19 23.22
C LYS A 253 -4.65 -4.82 23.38
N GLU A 254 -4.00 -5.32 24.43
CA GLU A 254 -2.56 -5.17 24.62
C GLU A 254 -1.77 -6.08 23.66
N TYR A 255 -1.79 -5.78 22.36
CA TYR A 255 -1.06 -6.58 21.37
C TYR A 255 0.45 -6.59 21.66
N ALA A 256 1.03 -5.45 22.07
CA ALA A 256 2.46 -5.32 22.32
C ALA A 256 2.97 -6.31 23.40
N THR A 257 2.36 -6.30 24.57
CA THR A 257 2.76 -7.13 25.74
C THR A 257 2.57 -8.62 25.45
N ASN A 258 1.47 -8.97 24.78
CA ASN A 258 1.15 -10.34 24.42
C ASN A 258 2.08 -10.90 23.33
N ILE A 259 2.48 -10.09 22.35
CA ILE A 259 3.43 -10.50 21.29
C ILE A 259 4.83 -10.70 21.87
N LEU A 260 5.29 -9.80 22.75
CA LEU A 260 6.60 -9.91 23.39
C LEU A 260 6.72 -11.14 24.30
N THR A 261 5.65 -11.45 25.04
CA THR A 261 5.59 -12.65 25.88
C THR A 261 5.59 -13.94 25.06
N ASN A 262 4.88 -14.00 23.93
CA ASN A 262 4.90 -15.17 23.03
C ASN A 262 6.22 -15.34 22.27
N LEU A 263 6.91 -14.24 21.92
CA LEU A 263 8.22 -14.28 21.25
C LEU A 263 9.38 -14.61 22.21
N ASN A 264 9.12 -14.92 23.48
CA ASN A 264 10.13 -15.14 24.53
C ASN A 264 11.14 -13.98 24.67
N LYS A 265 10.70 -12.76 24.37
CA LYS A 265 11.51 -11.53 24.41
C LYS A 265 11.00 -10.59 25.50
N LYS A 266 10.97 -11.08 26.73
CA LYS A 266 10.41 -10.34 27.89
C LYS A 266 11.15 -9.03 28.20
N ASP A 267 12.42 -8.92 27.80
CA ASP A 267 13.27 -7.75 28.08
C ASP A 267 13.32 -6.73 26.92
N GLN A 268 12.59 -6.97 25.82
CA GLN A 268 12.48 -6.00 24.72
C GLN A 268 11.11 -5.34 24.74
N SER A 269 11.06 -4.04 24.50
CA SER A 269 9.82 -3.30 24.22
C SER A 269 9.76 -2.91 22.75
N PHE A 270 8.57 -2.93 22.17
CA PHE A 270 8.36 -2.23 20.90
C PHE A 270 8.35 -0.72 21.17
N ASN A 271 9.02 0.05 20.33
CA ASN A 271 9.08 1.51 20.46
C ASN A 271 7.72 2.13 20.17
N ASN A 272 7.07 1.71 19.08
CA ASN A 272 5.73 2.11 18.73
C ASN A 272 4.94 0.92 18.20
N VAL A 273 3.66 0.85 18.54
CA VAL A 273 2.71 -0.15 18.01
C VAL A 273 1.57 0.57 17.30
N ILE A 274 1.53 0.41 15.99
CA ILE A 274 0.50 0.99 15.12
C ILE A 274 -0.51 -0.10 14.79
N THR A 275 -1.80 0.15 15.00
CA THR A 275 -2.85 -0.82 14.67
C THR A 275 -3.63 -0.34 13.45
N LEU A 276 -3.71 -1.18 12.42
CA LEU A 276 -4.53 -0.96 11.23
C LEU A 276 -5.82 -1.73 11.38
N MET A 277 -6.93 -1.01 11.34
CA MET A 277 -8.26 -1.58 11.28
C MET A 277 -8.65 -1.72 9.81
N PHE A 278 -8.55 -2.93 9.27
CA PHE A 278 -8.81 -3.20 7.86
C PHE A 278 -10.31 -3.39 7.59
N LEU A 279 -10.83 -2.60 6.66
CA LEU A 279 -12.21 -2.66 6.16
C LEU A 279 -12.19 -3.22 4.73
N PRO A 280 -13.05 -4.20 4.38
CA PRO A 280 -12.93 -4.97 3.14
C PRO A 280 -13.20 -4.17 1.86
N THR A 281 -13.84 -3.00 1.97
CA THR A 281 -14.12 -2.11 0.83
C THR A 281 -13.85 -0.66 1.22
N GLU A 282 -13.55 0.20 0.24
CA GLU A 282 -13.39 1.64 0.51
C GLU A 282 -14.70 2.29 0.98
N GLN A 283 -15.83 1.86 0.41
CA GLN A 283 -17.17 2.30 0.80
C GLN A 283 -17.47 2.02 2.28
N ALA A 284 -16.89 0.96 2.84
CA ALA A 284 -17.04 0.66 4.27
C ALA A 284 -16.37 1.74 5.13
N VAL A 285 -15.24 2.29 4.70
CA VAL A 285 -14.58 3.42 5.38
C VAL A 285 -15.46 4.67 5.31
N GLU A 286 -15.98 5.00 4.12
CA GLU A 286 -16.86 6.15 3.92
C GLU A 286 -18.14 6.07 4.76
N LYS A 287 -18.78 4.88 4.83
CA LYS A 287 -19.96 4.65 5.67
C LYS A 287 -19.66 4.87 7.15
N VAL A 288 -18.50 4.46 7.63
CA VAL A 288 -18.10 4.67 9.03
C VAL A 288 -17.94 6.16 9.33
N ILE A 289 -17.29 6.90 8.44
CA ILE A 289 -17.13 8.36 8.56
C ILE A 289 -18.49 9.07 8.49
N ALA A 290 -19.38 8.64 7.59
CA ALA A 290 -20.72 9.21 7.47
C ALA A 290 -21.59 8.94 8.73
N ALA A 291 -21.40 7.80 9.39
CA ALA A 291 -22.12 7.45 10.62
C ALA A 291 -21.56 8.13 11.89
N ASP A 292 -20.26 8.44 11.91
CA ASP A 292 -19.58 9.19 12.99
C ASP A 292 -18.44 10.04 12.39
N PRO A 293 -18.68 11.33 12.11
CA PRO A 293 -17.68 12.22 11.52
C PRO A 293 -16.40 12.37 12.37
N GLU A 294 -16.48 12.14 13.68
CA GLU A 294 -15.33 12.22 14.60
C GLU A 294 -14.59 10.87 14.74
N PHE A 295 -15.04 9.81 14.06
CA PHE A 295 -14.50 8.46 14.23
C PHE A 295 -13.00 8.38 13.95
N LEU A 296 -12.53 9.02 12.87
CA LEU A 296 -11.11 9.03 12.51
C LEU A 296 -10.26 9.66 13.62
N GLN A 297 -10.71 10.78 14.18
CA GLN A 297 -9.98 11.48 15.24
C GLN A 297 -9.92 10.62 16.53
N LYS A 298 -11.03 9.97 16.89
CA LYS A 298 -11.08 9.01 18.03
C LYS A 298 -10.14 7.84 17.80
N ALA A 299 -10.10 7.29 16.58
CA ALA A 299 -9.25 6.16 16.24
C ALA A 299 -7.76 6.52 16.28
N TRP A 300 -7.38 7.66 15.69
CA TRP A 300 -6.00 8.15 15.72
C TRP A 300 -5.52 8.46 17.13
N GLY A 301 -6.40 8.98 18.00
CA GLY A 301 -6.09 9.18 19.42
C GLY A 301 -5.72 7.90 20.17
N CYS A 302 -6.15 6.74 19.66
CA CYS A 302 -5.80 5.41 20.18
C CYS A 302 -4.68 4.72 19.37
N ASN A 303 -4.02 5.43 18.45
CA ASN A 303 -3.05 4.89 17.49
C ASN A 303 -3.60 3.78 16.60
N ILE A 304 -4.90 3.87 16.27
CA ILE A 304 -5.62 2.96 15.37
C ILE A 304 -5.96 3.70 14.08
N PHE A 305 -5.66 3.08 12.94
CA PHE A 305 -5.90 3.66 11.62
C PHE A 305 -6.91 2.80 10.85
N PRO A 306 -8.14 3.29 10.67
CA PRO A 306 -9.12 2.66 9.79
C PRO A 306 -8.66 2.77 8.33
N VAL A 307 -8.53 1.65 7.63
CA VAL A 307 -8.03 1.61 6.26
C VAL A 307 -8.85 0.68 5.38
N GLY A 308 -9.15 1.11 4.16
CA GLY A 308 -9.64 0.24 3.09
C GLY A 308 -8.49 -0.46 2.35
N PRO A 309 -8.78 -1.23 1.27
CA PRO A 309 -7.77 -1.92 0.46
C PRO A 309 -6.65 -1.03 -0.08
N SER A 310 -6.98 0.14 -0.61
CA SER A 310 -6.03 1.12 -1.17
C SER A 310 -5.20 1.77 -0.06
N GLY A 311 -5.86 2.18 1.02
CA GLY A 311 -5.17 2.73 2.20
C GLY A 311 -4.17 1.75 2.80
N LEU A 312 -4.55 0.48 2.92
CA LEU A 312 -3.66 -0.58 3.38
C LEU A 312 -2.48 -0.77 2.43
N MET A 313 -2.71 -0.83 1.12
CA MET A 313 -1.64 -0.96 0.13
C MET A 313 -0.60 0.16 0.24
N ASN A 314 -1.05 1.40 0.44
CA ASN A 314 -0.17 2.55 0.62
C ASN A 314 0.69 2.41 1.88
N MET A 315 0.08 2.03 3.01
CA MET A 315 0.81 1.82 4.26
C MET A 315 1.83 0.67 4.16
N LEU A 316 1.47 -0.43 3.51
CA LEU A 316 2.38 -1.56 3.29
C LEU A 316 3.53 -1.22 2.33
N SER A 317 3.25 -0.42 1.30
CA SER A 317 4.28 0.07 0.37
C SER A 317 5.30 0.95 1.11
N PHE A 318 4.81 1.82 1.99
CA PHE A 318 5.68 2.63 2.86
C PHE A 318 6.47 1.76 3.84
N ALA A 319 5.82 0.77 4.49
CA ALA A 319 6.50 -0.19 5.34
C ALA A 319 7.63 -0.93 4.61
N LYS A 320 7.37 -1.40 3.38
CA LYS A 320 8.38 -2.05 2.54
C LYS A 320 9.54 -1.12 2.19
N PHE A 321 9.24 0.13 1.84
CA PHE A 321 10.27 1.14 1.59
C PHE A 321 11.16 1.28 2.81
N GLN A 322 10.57 1.47 4.00
CA GLN A 322 11.29 1.62 5.25
C GLN A 322 12.16 0.39 5.59
N ILE A 323 11.61 -0.83 5.45
CA ILE A 323 12.37 -2.08 5.66
C ILE A 323 13.55 -2.18 4.70
N THR A 324 13.34 -1.84 3.43
CA THR A 324 14.38 -1.92 2.40
C THR A 324 15.47 -0.89 2.64
N ASP A 325 15.09 0.34 3.00
CA ASP A 325 16.01 1.42 3.30
C ASP A 325 16.87 1.10 4.53
N HIS A 326 16.26 0.60 5.59
CA HIS A 326 16.98 0.15 6.78
C HIS A 326 18.01 -0.95 6.44
N ARG A 327 17.63 -1.94 5.62
CA ARG A 327 18.58 -2.97 5.14
C ARG A 327 19.75 -2.39 4.33
N ARG A 328 19.49 -1.38 3.50
CA ARG A 328 20.56 -0.69 2.76
C ARG A 328 21.50 0.01 3.72
N SER A 329 20.96 0.72 4.72
CA SER A 329 21.74 1.39 5.76
C SER A 329 22.66 0.42 6.50
N GLU A 330 22.13 -0.74 6.93
CA GLU A 330 22.93 -1.78 7.59
C GLU A 330 24.02 -2.34 6.67
N ASN A 331 23.71 -2.61 5.39
CA ASN A 331 24.71 -3.06 4.42
C ASN A 331 25.80 -2.01 4.16
N TYR A 332 25.46 -0.72 4.15
CA TYR A 332 26.46 0.35 3.99
C TYR A 332 27.46 0.37 5.15
N LYS A 333 27.01 0.16 6.38
CA LYS A 333 27.90 0.06 7.55
C LYS A 333 28.91 -1.07 7.38
N VAL A 334 28.45 -2.25 6.94
CA VAL A 334 29.30 -3.41 6.68
C VAL A 334 30.31 -3.11 5.56
N ILE A 335 29.88 -2.48 4.46
CA ILE A 335 30.77 -2.10 3.36
C ILE A 335 31.86 -1.13 3.85
N ILE A 336 31.50 -0.11 4.63
CA ILE A 336 32.47 0.85 5.18
C ILE A 336 33.51 0.13 6.04
N GLU A 337 33.08 -0.83 6.85
CA GLU A 337 33.99 -1.61 7.69
C GLU A 337 34.96 -2.47 6.85
N GLU A 338 34.47 -3.13 5.81
CA GLU A 338 35.31 -3.91 4.90
C GLU A 338 36.27 -3.03 4.08
N VAL A 339 35.83 -1.85 3.64
CA VAL A 339 36.71 -0.86 2.98
C VAL A 339 37.80 -0.39 3.94
N ARG A 340 37.49 -0.16 5.21
CA ARG A 340 38.50 0.20 6.23
C ARG A 340 39.55 -0.90 6.39
N LYS A 341 39.14 -2.17 6.43
CA LYS A 341 40.06 -3.32 6.48
C LYS A 341 40.94 -3.40 5.22
N LEU A 342 40.37 -3.12 4.05
CA LEU A 342 41.13 -3.07 2.80
C LEU A 342 42.19 -1.97 2.79
N LEU A 343 41.84 -0.74 3.20
CA LEU A 343 42.79 0.38 3.29
C LEU A 343 43.95 0.08 4.25
N ASN A 344 43.67 -0.52 5.41
CA ASN A 344 44.70 -0.96 6.35
C ASN A 344 45.64 -2.02 5.73
N SER A 345 45.07 -2.95 4.95
CA SER A 345 45.85 -3.97 4.24
C SER A 345 46.76 -3.35 3.18
N ILE A 346 46.26 -2.36 2.43
CA ILE A 346 47.07 -1.60 1.46
C ILE A 346 48.21 -0.85 2.15
N GLY A 347 47.94 -0.18 3.28
CA GLY A 347 48.98 0.48 4.07
C GLY A 347 50.07 -0.50 4.52
N THR A 348 49.67 -1.68 4.99
CA THR A 348 50.60 -2.76 5.38
C THR A 348 51.42 -3.26 4.19
N MET A 349 50.81 -3.41 3.01
CA MET A 349 51.53 -3.78 1.78
C MET A 349 52.53 -2.71 1.34
N ALA A 350 52.18 -1.42 1.48
CA ALA A 350 53.09 -0.32 1.19
C ALA A 350 54.32 -0.34 2.11
N ASP A 351 54.14 -0.58 3.41
CA ASP A 351 55.24 -0.72 4.37
C ASP A 351 56.19 -1.88 4.02
N TYR A 352 55.63 -3.03 3.66
CA TYR A 352 56.43 -4.17 3.21
C TYR A 352 57.19 -3.86 1.91
N SER A 353 56.54 -3.20 0.95
CA SER A 353 57.17 -2.76 -0.30
C SER A 353 58.35 -1.81 -0.04
N GLN A 354 58.18 -0.84 0.86
CA GLN A 354 59.25 0.08 1.25
C GLN A 354 60.43 -0.65 1.92
N LYS A 355 60.14 -1.58 2.84
CA LYS A 355 61.17 -2.41 3.49
C LYS A 355 61.94 -3.26 2.49
N ILE A 356 61.23 -3.89 1.54
CA ILE A 356 61.84 -4.69 0.46
C ILE A 356 62.72 -3.79 -0.43
N GLY A 357 62.22 -2.62 -0.83
CA GLY A 357 62.99 -1.64 -1.62
C GLY A 357 64.29 -1.23 -0.93
N ASN A 358 64.23 -0.91 0.36
CA ASN A 358 65.42 -0.56 1.15
C ASN A 358 66.41 -1.72 1.28
N ASN A 359 65.91 -2.94 1.53
CA ASN A 359 66.76 -4.13 1.62
C ASN A 359 67.44 -4.44 0.29
N LEU A 360 66.72 -4.33 -0.83
CA LEU A 360 67.27 -4.51 -2.16
C LEU A 360 68.34 -3.45 -2.46
N HIS A 361 68.08 -2.19 -2.09
CA HIS A 361 69.07 -1.11 -2.20
C HIS A 361 70.36 -1.45 -1.46
N ASN A 362 70.24 -1.84 -0.19
CA ASN A 362 71.38 -2.24 0.63
C ASN A 362 72.12 -3.46 0.06
N MET A 363 71.41 -4.47 -0.43
CA MET A 363 72.02 -5.64 -1.06
C MET A 363 72.85 -5.26 -2.29
N VAL A 364 72.31 -4.44 -3.20
CA VAL A 364 73.04 -4.01 -4.40
C VAL A 364 74.24 -3.14 -4.02
N THR A 365 74.10 -2.20 -3.07
CA THR A 365 75.23 -1.38 -2.60
C THR A 365 76.33 -2.22 -1.95
N ASN A 366 75.97 -3.23 -1.16
CA ASN A 366 76.95 -4.11 -0.52
C ASN A 366 77.67 -4.99 -1.55
N TYR A 367 76.94 -5.52 -2.53
CA TYR A 367 77.52 -6.26 -3.65
C TYR A 367 78.47 -5.37 -4.47
N ASP A 368 78.10 -4.13 -4.77
CA ASP A 368 78.95 -3.19 -5.50
C ASP A 368 80.27 -2.92 -4.76
N LYS A 369 80.21 -2.70 -3.43
CA LYS A 369 81.41 -2.54 -2.59
C LYS A 369 82.30 -3.78 -2.61
N PHE A 370 81.69 -4.97 -2.55
CA PHE A 370 82.42 -6.24 -2.65
C PHE A 370 83.10 -6.39 -4.01
N ALA A 371 82.36 -6.19 -5.11
CA ALA A 371 82.89 -6.25 -6.47
C ALA A 371 84.03 -5.23 -6.70
N ALA A 372 83.88 -4.00 -6.19
CA ALA A 372 84.92 -2.98 -6.23
C ALA A 372 86.20 -3.40 -5.45
N SER A 373 86.05 -3.94 -4.25
CA SER A 373 87.19 -4.43 -3.45
C SER A 373 87.85 -5.65 -4.09
N PHE A 374 87.07 -6.59 -4.63
CA PHE A 374 87.59 -7.75 -5.36
C PHE A 374 88.40 -7.29 -6.59
N ASN A 375 87.84 -6.40 -7.41
CA ASN A 375 88.48 -5.91 -8.62
C ASN A 375 89.72 -5.04 -8.35
N ARG A 376 89.71 -4.25 -7.26
CA ARG A 376 90.85 -3.38 -6.92
C ARG A 376 91.92 -4.11 -6.12
N ASN A 377 91.55 -4.71 -4.99
CA ASN A 377 92.49 -5.21 -4.00
C ASN A 377 92.88 -6.67 -4.31
N PHE A 378 91.91 -7.54 -4.53
CA PHE A 378 92.16 -8.96 -4.74
C PHE A 378 92.80 -9.20 -6.12
N MET A 379 92.22 -8.67 -7.20
CA MET A 379 92.78 -8.82 -8.54
C MET A 379 94.15 -8.15 -8.70
N SER A 380 94.43 -7.05 -8.00
CA SER A 380 95.79 -6.46 -8.01
C SER A 380 96.81 -7.39 -7.34
N ARG A 381 96.46 -8.02 -6.21
CA ARG A 381 97.32 -9.01 -5.55
C ARG A 381 97.53 -10.25 -6.42
N VAL A 382 96.48 -10.75 -7.05
CA VAL A 382 96.56 -11.84 -8.04
C VAL A 382 97.52 -11.48 -9.17
N LYS A 383 97.37 -10.31 -9.80
CA LYS A 383 98.28 -9.83 -10.85
C LYS A 383 99.73 -9.71 -10.38
N ASN A 384 99.95 -9.26 -9.16
CA ASN A 384 101.30 -9.16 -8.59
C ASN A 384 101.92 -10.53 -8.33
N ILE A 385 101.14 -11.51 -7.86
CA ILE A 385 101.59 -12.90 -7.68
C ILE A 385 101.92 -13.54 -9.03
N GLN A 386 101.08 -13.33 -10.06
CA GLN A 386 101.36 -13.79 -11.42
C GLN A 386 102.66 -13.17 -11.98
N LYS A 387 102.93 -11.89 -11.73
CA LYS A 387 104.21 -11.23 -12.10
C LYS A 387 105.43 -11.85 -11.42
N LEU A 388 105.27 -12.48 -10.26
CA LEU A 388 106.34 -13.18 -9.55
C LEU A 388 106.57 -14.61 -10.08
N GLY A 389 105.91 -15.00 -11.17
CA GLY A 389 106.14 -16.28 -11.86
C GLY A 389 105.42 -17.48 -11.23
N ILE A 390 104.53 -17.25 -10.26
CA ILE A 390 103.68 -18.30 -9.67
C ILE A 390 102.44 -18.43 -10.55
N ASP A 391 102.44 -19.44 -11.42
CA ASP A 391 101.29 -19.69 -12.29
C ASP A 391 100.19 -20.46 -11.55
N SER A 392 98.95 -19.98 -11.71
CA SER A 392 97.77 -20.60 -11.14
C SER A 392 97.35 -21.77 -12.05
N GLY A 393 97.67 -22.99 -11.64
CA GLY A 393 97.40 -24.19 -12.44
C GLY A 393 95.92 -24.34 -12.88
N ASN A 394 95.75 -24.85 -14.11
CA ASN A 394 94.58 -25.43 -14.79
C ASN A 394 93.15 -24.85 -14.62
N LYS A 395 92.91 -23.78 -13.86
CA LYS A 395 91.66 -23.02 -13.89
C LYS A 395 91.94 -21.57 -14.23
N ALA A 396 91.35 -21.10 -15.34
CA ALA A 396 91.42 -19.71 -15.74
C ALA A 396 90.98 -18.80 -14.58
N MET A 397 91.81 -17.81 -14.26
CA MET A 397 91.53 -16.84 -13.21
C MET A 397 90.22 -16.11 -13.49
N PRO A 398 89.38 -15.85 -12.48
CA PRO A 398 88.10 -15.19 -12.69
C PRO A 398 88.30 -13.80 -13.28
N ALA A 399 87.48 -13.46 -14.27
CA ALA A 399 87.37 -12.11 -14.79
C ALA A 399 86.92 -11.14 -13.69
N THR A 400 87.18 -9.85 -13.87
CA THR A 400 86.67 -8.80 -12.97
C THR A 400 85.16 -8.94 -12.79
N LEU A 401 84.68 -8.81 -11.56
CA LEU A 401 83.26 -8.88 -11.26
C LEU A 401 82.53 -7.67 -11.84
N GLU A 402 81.34 -7.90 -12.39
CA GLU A 402 80.42 -6.84 -12.81
C GLU A 402 79.93 -6.03 -11.60
N ARG A 403 79.69 -4.74 -11.83
CA ARG A 403 79.21 -3.80 -10.81
C ARG A 403 77.79 -3.37 -11.16
N TYR A 404 76.88 -3.45 -10.19
CA TYR A 404 75.49 -3.05 -10.36
C TYR A 404 75.20 -1.79 -9.54
N GLN A 405 74.49 -0.84 -10.14
CA GLN A 405 74.01 0.37 -9.46
C GLN A 405 72.50 0.51 -9.71
N ILE A 406 71.76 0.85 -8.66
CA ILE A 406 70.33 1.14 -8.80
C ILE A 406 70.19 2.61 -9.17
N VAL A 407 69.53 2.88 -10.30
CA VAL A 407 69.10 4.22 -10.69
C VAL A 407 67.61 4.33 -10.35
N SER A 408 67.27 5.11 -9.33
CA SER A 408 65.87 5.39 -9.02
C SER A 408 65.37 6.52 -9.93
N SER A 409 64.61 6.18 -10.97
CA SER A 409 63.80 7.17 -11.68
C SER A 409 62.53 7.42 -10.86
N LYS A 410 62.34 8.64 -10.35
CA LYS A 410 61.10 9.03 -9.68
C LYS A 410 60.04 9.17 -10.78
N SER A 411 59.16 8.17 -10.93
CA SER A 411 57.97 8.35 -11.75
C SER A 411 57.12 9.44 -11.07
N GLU A 412 56.88 10.56 -11.76
CA GLU A 412 55.93 11.56 -11.28
C GLU A 412 54.56 10.88 -11.20
N ILE A 413 54.09 10.69 -9.97
CA ILE A 413 52.72 10.26 -9.74
C ILE A 413 51.87 11.48 -10.11
N ILE A 414 50.95 11.32 -11.04
CA ILE A 414 49.91 12.32 -11.29
C ILE A 414 49.07 12.36 -10.00
N GLU A 415 49.35 13.33 -9.13
CA GLU A 415 48.50 13.62 -7.97
C GLU A 415 47.15 14.10 -8.50
N VAL A 416 46.19 13.18 -8.58
CA VAL A 416 44.79 13.56 -8.56
C VAL A 416 44.50 13.95 -7.12
N GLU A 417 44.42 15.25 -6.88
CA GLU A 417 44.16 15.86 -5.58
C GLU A 417 42.95 15.18 -4.93
N ALA A 418 43.19 14.40 -3.88
CA ALA A 418 42.13 13.76 -3.12
C ALA A 418 41.40 14.83 -2.33
N GLU A 419 40.17 15.12 -2.72
CA GLU A 419 39.26 15.95 -1.95
C GLU A 419 39.18 15.42 -0.51
N ASN A 420 39.51 16.29 0.47
CA ASN A 420 39.56 15.91 1.88
C ASN A 420 38.25 15.23 2.31
N PRO A 421 38.30 14.08 3.01
CA PRO A 421 37.10 13.45 3.51
C PRO A 421 36.43 14.39 4.54
N PRO A 422 35.09 14.54 4.52
CA PRO A 422 34.40 15.34 5.52
C PRO A 422 34.66 14.74 6.91
N GLN A 423 35.06 15.60 7.84
CA GLN A 423 35.14 15.24 9.26
C GLN A 423 33.73 14.90 9.71
N ILE A 424 33.41 13.60 9.80
CA ILE A 424 32.19 13.14 10.45
C ILE A 424 32.33 13.50 11.93
N ALA A 425 31.78 14.65 12.31
CA ALA A 425 31.68 15.06 13.69
C ALA A 425 30.81 14.06 14.45
N GLU A 426 31.39 13.41 15.46
CA GLU A 426 30.65 12.81 16.56
C GLU A 426 29.69 13.85 17.15
N LYS A 427 28.40 13.72 16.88
CA LYS A 427 27.37 14.23 17.78
C LYS A 427 26.25 13.20 17.93
N LEU A 428 26.07 12.86 19.20
CA LEU A 428 24.95 12.19 19.86
C LEU A 428 23.58 12.51 19.27
#